data_AF-A0A959MVG1-F1
#
_entry.id   AF-A0A959MVG1-F1
#
_cell.length_a   1.000
_cell.length_b   1.000
_cell.length_c   1.000
_cell.angle_alpha   90.00
_cell.angle_beta   90.00
_cell.angle_gamma   90.00
#
_symmetry.space_group_name_H-M   'P 1'
#
loop_
_entity.id
_entity.type
_entity.pdbx_description
1 polymer ?
#
loop_
_entity_poly.entity_id
_entity_poly.type
_entity_poly.pdbx_seq_one_letter_code
_entity_poly.pdbx_strand_id
1 'polypeptide(L)'
;MSTCIKWGEERQHECVATEDQGYSECAASEDQGYNKCAATADQGYKKCCTWKPCSWLCSAWVWVSNIVCVAWTWVSNIVCIAWTWVSNIVCIAWTWITTSICVLWDIGTSAINAVIVTLESVLGWVLSAIGFVIELIESIPVIGTIIKYIFNFISTVVSVVFSIGDTILGAIGIRPEKILRVCTIILRDENGNLVSSTEVAKQLLQVACDIYKRDCNVRVIPSKPFQYFSGFSEAETVSDDWIILDSNSSDSDILDVRCDSFNSAFGTPTSSFQLKSSILCFFGSWRRILGYGAPVTCFIIRNIPDAIGCHIAFTDYATIEGSFIFPYSSPRTLGHEVGHACMLPHSCVNNDNSNMMATQDQCNPFSTIPPDRVNPRINNIQALAIRASKHVTYF
;
A
#
# COMPACT_ATOMS: atom_id res chain seq x y z
N MET A 1 13.23 5.28 14.56
CA MET A 1 13.71 6.15 13.44
C MET A 1 12.50 6.45 12.56
N SER A 2 12.25 7.69 12.13
CA SER A 2 11.06 7.93 11.29
C SER A 2 11.17 7.16 9.98
N THR A 3 10.03 6.69 9.48
CA THR A 3 9.98 5.93 8.22
C THR A 3 10.48 6.77 7.04
N CYS A 4 10.30 8.09 7.09
CA CYS A 4 10.90 9.02 6.12
C CYS A 4 12.44 8.89 6.08
N ILE A 5 13.10 8.83 7.24
CA ILE A 5 14.57 8.71 7.32
C ILE A 5 15.01 7.36 6.77
N LYS A 6 14.37 6.27 7.22
CA LYS A 6 14.70 4.92 6.74
C LYS A 6 14.51 4.78 5.22
N TRP A 7 13.41 5.32 4.69
CA TRP A 7 13.17 5.36 3.25
C TRP A 7 14.23 6.19 2.51
N GLY A 8 14.63 7.33 3.08
CA GLY A 8 15.72 8.16 2.54
C GLY A 8 17.06 7.42 2.49
N GLU A 9 17.40 6.68 3.55
CA GLU A 9 18.60 5.85 3.63
C GLU A 9 18.57 4.71 2.59
N GLU A 10 17.46 3.97 2.50
CA GLU A 10 17.27 2.91 1.51
C GLU A 10 17.39 3.45 0.07
N ARG A 11 16.79 4.61 -0.21
CA ARG A 11 16.89 5.23 -1.54
C ARG A 11 18.27 5.75 -1.87
N GLN A 12 18.97 6.30 -0.88
CA GLN A 12 20.36 6.68 -1.06
C GLN A 12 21.22 5.46 -1.41
N HIS A 13 21.01 4.33 -0.75
CA HIS A 13 21.71 3.08 -1.09
C HIS A 13 21.38 2.58 -2.50
N GLU A 14 20.13 2.67 -2.94
CA GLU A 14 19.74 2.31 -4.31
C GLU A 14 20.37 3.25 -5.36
N CYS A 15 20.47 4.55 -5.09
CA CYS A 15 21.16 5.50 -5.97
C CYS A 15 22.62 5.10 -6.18
N VAL A 16 23.33 4.79 -5.09
CA VAL A 16 24.74 4.36 -5.13
C VAL A 16 24.90 3.02 -5.85
N ALA A 17 24.01 2.05 -5.59
CA ALA A 17 24.06 0.77 -6.30
C ALA A 17 23.81 0.92 -7.82
N THR A 18 22.93 1.84 -8.21
CA THR A 18 22.65 2.15 -9.63
C THR A 18 23.84 2.83 -10.29
N GLU A 19 24.55 3.69 -9.57
CA GLU A 19 25.81 4.30 -10.04
C GLU A 19 26.87 3.23 -10.33
N ASP A 20 27.11 2.32 -9.37
CA ASP A 20 28.08 1.23 -9.50
C ASP A 20 27.75 0.33 -10.71
N GLN A 21 26.47 -0.05 -10.85
CA GLN A 21 26.01 -0.81 -12.01
C GLN A 21 26.22 -0.03 -13.31
N GLY A 22 25.84 1.25 -13.35
CA GLY A 22 25.99 2.11 -14.53
C GLY A 22 27.45 2.22 -14.97
N TYR A 23 28.40 2.37 -14.05
CA TYR A 23 29.83 2.38 -14.39
C TYR A 23 30.30 1.06 -14.99
N SER A 24 29.85 -0.07 -14.43
CA SER A 24 30.20 -1.39 -14.97
C SER A 24 29.66 -1.63 -16.38
N GLU A 25 28.44 -1.15 -16.67
CA GLU A 25 27.83 -1.22 -18.00
C GLU A 25 28.54 -0.31 -19.01
N CYS A 26 28.92 0.91 -18.62
CA CYS A 26 29.72 1.81 -19.46
C CYS A 26 31.06 1.18 -19.85
N ALA A 27 31.79 0.60 -18.88
CA ALA A 27 33.06 -0.06 -19.12
C ALA A 27 32.91 -1.28 -20.07
N ALA A 28 31.88 -2.11 -19.85
CA ALA A 28 31.61 -3.24 -20.73
C ALA A 28 31.25 -2.81 -22.17
N SER A 29 30.51 -1.71 -22.32
CA SER A 29 30.16 -1.13 -23.62
C SER A 29 31.38 -0.57 -24.37
N GLU A 30 32.31 0.07 -23.65
CA GLU A 30 33.60 0.53 -24.17
C GLU A 30 34.43 -0.64 -24.71
N ASP A 31 34.62 -1.70 -23.91
CA ASP A 31 35.38 -2.89 -24.30
C ASP A 31 34.78 -3.57 -25.55
N GLN A 32 33.45 -3.73 -25.57
CA GLN A 32 32.77 -4.28 -26.74
C GLN A 32 32.89 -3.37 -27.96
N GLY A 33 32.86 -2.05 -27.77
CA GLY A 33 33.04 -1.06 -28.81
C GLY A 33 34.42 -1.17 -29.47
N TYR A 34 35.49 -1.19 -28.68
CA TYR A 34 36.86 -1.34 -29.19
C TYR A 34 37.06 -2.65 -29.93
N ASN A 35 36.54 -3.76 -29.39
CA ASN A 35 36.60 -5.06 -30.05
C ASN A 35 35.87 -5.07 -31.41
N LYS A 36 34.71 -4.41 -31.51
CA LYS A 36 33.97 -4.25 -32.78
C LYS A 36 34.72 -3.38 -33.79
N CYS A 37 35.34 -2.28 -33.34
CA CYS A 37 36.15 -1.42 -34.20
C CYS A 37 37.34 -2.20 -34.80
N ALA A 38 38.08 -2.92 -33.94
CA ALA A 38 39.21 -3.75 -34.37
C ALA A 38 38.78 -4.83 -35.37
N ALA A 39 37.71 -5.58 -35.07
CA ALA A 39 37.18 -6.60 -35.96
C ALA A 39 36.71 -6.03 -37.32
N THR A 40 36.10 -4.84 -37.32
CA THR A 40 35.65 -4.16 -38.55
C THR A 40 36.84 -3.70 -39.38
N ALA A 41 37.89 -3.18 -38.74
CA ALA A 41 39.13 -2.80 -39.42
C ALA A 41 39.80 -4.01 -40.09
N ASP A 42 39.94 -5.12 -39.36
CA ASP A 42 40.52 -6.36 -39.89
C ASP A 42 39.76 -6.92 -41.09
N GLN A 43 38.43 -6.90 -41.03
CA GLN A 43 37.58 -7.30 -42.16
C GLN A 43 37.69 -6.31 -43.33
N GLY A 44 37.81 -5.02 -43.04
CA GLY A 44 38.02 -3.97 -44.04
C GLY A 44 39.31 -4.18 -44.83
N TYR A 45 40.43 -4.42 -44.14
CA TYR A 45 41.72 -4.69 -44.78
C TYR A 45 41.69 -5.95 -45.66
N LYS A 46 40.98 -7.00 -45.23
CA LYS A 46 40.80 -8.24 -46.02
C LYS A 46 40.02 -8.03 -47.33
N LYS A 47 39.17 -7.01 -47.39
CA LYS A 47 38.35 -6.68 -48.58
C LYS A 47 39.05 -5.71 -49.55
N CYS A 48 40.22 -5.19 -49.20
CA CYS A 48 40.95 -4.27 -50.06
C CYS A 48 41.60 -4.97 -51.27
N CYS A 49 41.55 -4.32 -52.43
CA CYS A 49 42.23 -4.77 -53.65
C CYS A 49 43.76 -4.75 -53.47
N THR A 50 44.48 -5.61 -54.18
CA THR A 50 45.95 -5.74 -54.06
C THR A 50 46.75 -4.83 -55.02
N TRP A 51 46.14 -4.31 -56.08
CA TRP A 51 46.81 -3.50 -57.10
C TRP A 51 46.87 -2.00 -56.75
N LYS A 52 47.95 -1.31 -57.14
CA LYS A 52 48.09 0.16 -56.96
C LYS A 52 47.35 0.91 -58.09
N PRO A 53 46.62 2.01 -57.79
CA PRO A 53 46.57 2.78 -56.53
C PRO A 53 45.47 2.33 -55.54
N CYS A 54 44.66 1.32 -55.89
CA CYS A 54 43.48 0.91 -55.12
C CYS A 54 43.82 0.36 -53.72
N SER A 55 44.90 -0.41 -53.59
CA SER A 55 45.35 -0.98 -52.30
C SER A 55 45.70 0.10 -51.26
N TRP A 56 46.29 1.20 -51.72
CA TRP A 56 46.68 2.31 -50.86
C TRP A 56 45.46 3.13 -50.40
N LEU A 57 44.57 3.52 -51.32
CA LEU A 57 43.35 4.27 -51.00
C LEU A 57 42.42 3.48 -50.05
N CYS A 58 42.27 2.18 -50.28
CA CYS A 58 41.44 1.34 -49.42
C CYS A 58 42.03 1.18 -48.01
N SER A 59 43.35 0.93 -47.90
CA SER A 59 44.02 0.84 -46.61
C SER A 59 43.94 2.15 -45.82
N ALA A 60 44.11 3.29 -46.50
CA ALA A 60 43.96 4.60 -45.90
C ALA A 60 42.53 4.83 -45.39
N TRP A 61 41.51 4.45 -46.17
CA TRP A 61 40.10 4.59 -45.76
C TRP A 61 39.76 3.72 -44.54
N VAL A 62 40.18 2.45 -44.53
CA VAL A 62 39.96 1.54 -43.39
C VAL A 62 40.66 2.07 -42.13
N TRP A 63 41.89 2.60 -42.27
CA TRP A 63 42.60 3.23 -41.16
C TRP A 63 41.86 4.45 -40.59
N VAL A 64 41.39 5.36 -41.44
CA VAL A 64 40.58 6.52 -41.01
C VAL A 64 39.29 6.06 -40.32
N SER A 65 38.58 5.09 -40.91
CA SER A 65 37.34 4.55 -40.34
C SER A 65 37.57 3.91 -38.97
N ASN A 66 38.69 3.21 -38.77
CA ASN A 66 39.04 2.63 -37.47
C ASN A 66 39.32 3.70 -36.42
N ILE A 67 40.05 4.76 -36.79
CA ILE A 67 40.31 5.90 -35.88
C ILE A 67 39.01 6.57 -35.47
N VAL A 68 38.12 6.84 -36.44
CA VAL A 68 36.81 7.45 -36.15
C VAL A 68 35.99 6.54 -35.23
N CYS A 69 36.01 5.23 -35.45
CA CYS A 69 35.31 4.26 -34.59
C CYS A 69 35.84 4.28 -33.15
N VAL A 70 37.16 4.15 -32.97
CA VAL A 70 37.83 4.18 -31.65
C VAL A 70 37.57 5.51 -30.94
N ALA A 71 37.66 6.63 -31.65
CA ALA A 71 37.36 7.95 -31.11
C ALA A 71 35.89 8.06 -30.68
N TRP A 72 34.95 7.54 -31.47
CA TRP A 72 33.53 7.53 -31.13
C TRP A 72 33.22 6.66 -29.91
N THR A 73 33.83 5.46 -29.80
CA THR A 73 33.71 4.60 -28.62
C THR A 73 34.20 5.32 -27.36
N TRP A 74 35.35 5.99 -27.44
CA TRP A 74 35.89 6.77 -26.33
C TRP A 74 34.97 7.93 -25.90
N VAL A 75 34.47 8.72 -26.86
CA VAL A 75 33.52 9.81 -26.57
C VAL A 75 32.24 9.27 -25.94
N SER A 76 31.70 8.17 -26.46
CA SER A 76 30.49 7.54 -25.93
C SER A 76 30.67 7.05 -24.50
N ASN A 77 31.83 6.48 -24.18
CA ASN A 77 32.16 6.04 -22.82
C ASN A 77 32.24 7.23 -21.85
N ILE A 78 32.90 8.33 -22.24
CA ILE A 78 32.94 9.55 -21.41
C ILE A 78 31.55 10.09 -21.15
N VAL A 79 30.70 10.16 -22.18
CA VAL A 79 29.32 10.62 -22.03
C VAL A 79 28.54 9.69 -21.10
N CYS A 80 28.73 8.38 -21.21
CA CYS A 80 28.11 7.38 -20.33
C CYS A 80 28.51 7.58 -18.86
N ILE A 81 29.82 7.64 -18.57
CA ILE A 81 30.37 7.85 -17.22
C ILE A 81 29.88 9.18 -16.64
N ALA A 82 29.91 10.26 -17.44
CA ALA A 82 29.44 11.57 -17.01
C ALA A 82 27.93 11.57 -16.71
N TRP A 83 27.12 10.90 -17.53
CA TRP A 83 25.68 10.77 -17.32
C TRP A 83 25.36 9.97 -16.04
N THR A 84 26.04 8.84 -15.81
CA THR A 84 25.90 8.03 -14.59
C THR A 84 26.21 8.86 -13.34
N TRP A 85 27.32 9.61 -13.36
CA TRP A 85 27.71 10.50 -12.27
C TRP A 85 26.67 11.60 -12.00
N VAL A 86 26.21 12.31 -13.04
CA VAL A 86 25.18 13.35 -12.90
C VAL A 86 23.88 12.77 -12.36
N SER A 87 23.46 11.60 -12.87
CA SER A 87 22.23 10.93 -12.43
C SER A 87 22.29 10.56 -10.96
N ASN A 88 23.44 10.05 -10.49
CA ASN A 88 23.64 9.71 -9.09
C ASN A 88 23.56 10.95 -8.18
N ILE A 89 24.24 12.05 -8.54
CA ILE A 89 24.17 13.30 -7.78
C ILE A 89 22.74 13.81 -7.67
N VAL A 90 22.01 13.81 -8.79
CA VAL A 90 20.60 14.23 -8.82
C VAL A 90 19.75 13.31 -7.95
N CYS A 91 19.97 11.99 -7.99
CA CYS A 91 19.27 10.99 -7.18
C CYS A 91 19.48 11.22 -5.67
N ILE A 92 20.74 11.39 -5.25
CA ILE A 92 21.09 11.65 -3.85
C ILE A 92 20.50 12.99 -3.40
N ALA A 93 20.69 14.07 -4.16
CA ALA A 93 20.17 15.39 -3.82
C ALA A 93 18.63 15.39 -3.71
N TRP A 94 17.95 14.73 -4.64
CA TRP A 94 16.50 14.56 -4.61
C TRP A 94 16.04 13.80 -3.36
N THR A 95 16.75 12.72 -2.99
CA THR A 95 16.47 11.92 -1.80
C THR A 95 16.61 12.76 -0.52
N TRP A 96 17.64 13.59 -0.43
CA TRP A 96 17.83 14.52 0.70
C TRP A 96 16.69 15.55 0.82
N ILE A 97 16.31 16.17 -0.30
CA ILE A 97 15.23 17.17 -0.33
C ILE A 97 13.90 16.54 0.10
N THR A 98 13.54 15.41 -0.51
CA THR A 98 12.27 14.71 -0.24
C THR A 98 12.20 14.20 1.20
N THR A 99 13.29 13.63 1.72
CA THR A 99 13.40 13.18 3.11
C THR A 99 13.23 14.35 4.09
N SER A 100 13.87 15.48 3.81
CA SER A 100 13.77 16.69 4.67
C SER A 100 12.35 17.23 4.72
N ILE A 101 11.67 17.32 3.57
CA ILE A 101 10.26 17.75 3.49
C ILE A 101 9.36 16.79 4.27
N CYS A 102 9.57 15.48 4.11
CA CYS A 102 8.81 14.43 4.81
C CYS A 102 8.95 14.57 6.33
N VAL A 103 10.17 14.76 6.85
CA VAL A 103 10.44 14.95 8.28
C VAL A 103 9.79 16.23 8.81
N LEU A 104 9.91 17.36 8.10
CA LEU A 104 9.28 18.62 8.53
C LEU A 104 7.75 18.50 8.58
N TRP A 105 7.17 17.79 7.62
CA TRP A 105 5.74 17.51 7.60
C TRP A 105 5.32 16.67 8.81
N ASP A 106 6.04 15.58 9.11
CA ASP A 106 5.76 14.71 10.26
C ASP A 106 5.84 15.48 11.60
N ILE A 107 6.76 16.45 11.72
CA ILE A 107 6.82 17.34 12.89
C ILE A 107 5.55 18.20 12.97
N GLY A 108 5.18 18.84 11.86
CA GLY A 108 4.00 19.69 11.78
C GLY A 108 2.72 18.94 12.10
N THR A 109 2.53 17.76 11.49
CA THR A 109 1.35 16.91 11.74
C THR A 109 1.35 16.37 13.16
N SER A 110 2.49 16.00 13.74
CA SER A 110 2.55 15.55 15.14
C SER A 110 2.09 16.63 16.13
N ALA A 111 2.46 17.90 15.88
CA ALA A 111 2.01 19.02 16.70
C ALA A 111 0.50 19.29 16.54
N ILE A 112 -0.01 19.28 15.31
CA ILE A 112 -1.43 19.44 15.02
C ILE A 112 -2.24 18.27 15.61
N ASN A 113 -1.76 17.04 15.47
CA ASN A 113 -2.38 15.84 15.98
C ASN A 113 -2.50 15.89 17.51
N ALA A 114 -1.49 16.41 18.22
CA ALA A 114 -1.57 16.62 19.67
C ALA A 114 -2.79 17.49 20.07
N VAL A 115 -2.99 18.59 19.33
CA VAL A 115 -4.12 19.50 19.55
C VAL A 115 -5.45 18.84 19.18
N ILE A 116 -5.52 18.21 18.01
CA ILE A 116 -6.74 17.55 17.52
C ILE A 116 -7.15 16.41 18.44
N VAL A 117 -6.24 15.51 18.83
CA VAL A 117 -6.54 14.40 19.76
C VAL A 117 -7.05 14.94 21.09
N THR A 118 -6.50 16.04 21.58
CA THR A 118 -6.99 16.70 22.79
C THR A 118 -8.42 17.22 22.62
N LEU A 119 -8.71 17.92 21.51
CA LEU A 119 -10.06 18.40 21.22
C LEU A 119 -11.06 17.26 21.00
N GLU A 120 -10.67 16.22 20.26
CA GLU A 120 -11.46 15.02 20.01
C GLU A 120 -11.72 14.21 21.27
N SER A 121 -10.79 14.22 22.23
CA SER A 121 -11.03 13.55 23.50
C SER A 121 -12.16 14.20 24.31
N VAL A 122 -12.38 15.50 24.14
CA VAL A 122 -13.43 16.27 24.83
C VAL A 122 -14.72 16.30 24.01
N LEU A 123 -14.64 16.73 22.75
CA LEU A 123 -15.80 16.91 21.87
C LEU A 123 -16.23 15.60 21.21
N GLY A 124 -15.31 14.65 21.04
CA GLY A 124 -15.56 13.41 20.30
C GLY A 124 -16.62 12.53 20.96
N TRP A 125 -16.80 12.59 22.28
CA TRP A 125 -17.93 11.92 22.95
C TRP A 125 -19.28 12.50 22.53
N VAL A 126 -19.39 13.84 22.50
CA VAL A 126 -20.61 14.55 22.10
C VAL A 126 -20.90 14.32 20.62
N LEU A 127 -19.88 14.47 19.77
CA LEU A 127 -20.00 14.24 18.34
C LEU A 127 -20.33 12.78 18.03
N SER A 128 -19.73 11.82 18.75
CA SER A 128 -20.05 10.39 18.59
C SER A 128 -21.46 10.08 19.07
N ALA A 129 -21.97 10.75 20.12
CA ALA A 129 -23.35 10.57 20.55
C ALA A 129 -24.36 11.08 19.50
N ILE A 130 -24.12 12.25 18.91
CA ILE A 130 -24.92 12.76 17.78
C ILE A 130 -24.80 11.80 16.61
N GLY A 131 -23.58 11.35 16.32
CA GLY A 131 -23.31 10.44 15.22
C GLY A 131 -24.02 9.10 15.40
N PHE A 132 -24.01 8.55 16.60
CA PHE A 132 -24.73 7.32 16.94
C PHE A 132 -26.23 7.44 16.62
N VAL A 133 -26.87 8.56 16.94
CA VAL A 133 -28.30 8.78 16.60
C VAL A 133 -28.53 8.77 15.08
N ILE A 134 -27.63 9.39 14.31
CA ILE A 134 -27.71 9.37 12.84
C ILE A 134 -27.48 7.95 12.33
N GLU A 135 -26.47 7.24 12.84
CA GLU A 135 -26.17 5.88 12.43
C GLU A 135 -27.28 4.89 12.79
N LEU A 136 -28.06 5.14 13.86
CA LEU A 136 -29.26 4.36 14.16
C LEU A 136 -30.32 4.51 13.05
N ILE A 137 -30.48 5.71 12.49
CA ILE A 137 -31.36 5.94 11.32
C ILE A 137 -30.78 5.24 10.09
N GLU A 138 -29.46 5.29 9.90
CA GLU A 138 -28.75 4.59 8.82
C GLU A 138 -28.77 3.06 8.97
N SER A 139 -29.02 2.54 10.18
CA SER A 139 -29.17 1.10 10.44
C SER A 139 -30.55 0.55 10.06
N ILE A 140 -31.50 1.40 9.67
CA ILE A 140 -32.81 0.95 9.19
C ILE A 140 -32.60 0.12 7.91
N PRO A 141 -33.08 -1.14 7.85
CA PRO A 141 -32.91 -1.98 6.68
C PRO A 141 -33.36 -1.31 5.40
N VAL A 142 -32.61 -1.53 4.31
CA VAL A 142 -32.85 -0.97 2.97
C VAL A 142 -32.66 0.56 2.91
N ILE A 143 -33.52 1.36 3.56
CA ILE A 143 -33.49 2.83 3.42
C ILE A 143 -32.21 3.41 4.02
N GLY A 144 -31.90 3.03 5.26
CA GLY A 144 -30.68 3.51 5.93
C GLY A 144 -29.42 3.05 5.21
N THR A 145 -29.42 1.80 4.75
CA THR A 145 -28.31 1.23 3.96
C THR A 145 -28.07 1.97 2.64
N ILE A 146 -29.13 2.32 1.90
CA ILE A 146 -29.02 3.11 0.67
C ILE A 146 -28.46 4.51 0.96
N ILE A 147 -28.96 5.18 1.99
CA ILE A 147 -28.48 6.51 2.40
C ILE A 147 -26.99 6.45 2.73
N LYS A 148 -26.58 5.45 3.53
CA LYS A 148 -25.17 5.25 3.91
C LYS A 148 -24.28 5.00 2.70
N TYR A 149 -24.72 4.12 1.80
CA TYR A 149 -23.98 3.81 0.58
C TYR A 149 -23.73 5.08 -0.26
N ILE A 150 -24.74 5.93 -0.41
CA ILE A 150 -24.60 7.21 -1.14
C ILE A 150 -23.61 8.15 -0.43
N PHE A 151 -23.71 8.32 0.89
CA PHE A 151 -22.76 9.16 1.64
C PHE A 151 -21.34 8.61 1.57
N ASN A 152 -21.17 7.30 1.64
CA ASN A 152 -19.87 6.65 1.52
C ASN A 152 -19.28 6.78 0.13
N PHE A 153 -20.09 6.67 -0.91
CA PHE A 153 -19.67 6.96 -2.28
C PHE A 153 -19.21 8.42 -2.44
N ILE A 154 -20.03 9.39 -2.00
CA ILE A 154 -19.72 10.82 -2.10
C ILE A 154 -18.43 11.16 -1.33
N SER A 155 -18.33 10.72 -0.08
CA SER A 155 -17.13 10.98 0.75
C SER A 155 -15.88 10.34 0.18
N THR A 156 -16.00 9.16 -0.47
CA THR A 156 -14.90 8.53 -1.19
C THR A 156 -14.45 9.40 -2.37
N VAL A 157 -15.37 9.84 -3.23
CA VAL A 157 -15.06 10.71 -4.36
C VAL A 157 -14.40 12.02 -3.90
N VAL A 158 -14.96 12.66 -2.88
CA VAL A 158 -14.41 13.89 -2.29
C VAL A 158 -12.99 13.66 -1.76
N SER A 159 -12.76 12.55 -1.05
CA SER A 159 -11.45 12.22 -0.48
C SER A 159 -10.39 11.97 -1.56
N VAL A 160 -10.76 11.28 -2.65
CA VAL A 160 -9.87 11.09 -3.81
C VAL A 160 -9.48 12.43 -4.43
N VAL A 161 -10.44 13.35 -4.63
CA VAL A 161 -10.19 14.68 -5.19
C VAL A 161 -9.23 15.49 -4.32
N PHE A 162 -9.46 15.54 -3.01
CA PHE A 162 -8.56 16.25 -2.09
C PHE A 162 -7.19 15.57 -1.93
N SER A 163 -7.09 14.27 -2.23
CA SER A 163 -5.85 13.52 -2.14
C SER A 163 -4.97 13.61 -3.39
N ILE A 164 -5.41 14.26 -4.48
CA ILE A 164 -4.60 14.38 -5.71
C ILE A 164 -3.20 14.96 -5.42
N GLY A 165 -3.11 15.99 -4.59
CA GLY A 165 -1.83 16.58 -4.20
C GLY A 165 -0.93 15.58 -3.45
N ASP A 166 -1.49 14.85 -2.48
CA ASP A 166 -0.78 13.80 -1.75
C ASP A 166 -0.34 12.64 -2.65
N THR A 167 -1.17 12.26 -3.62
CA THR A 167 -0.86 11.23 -4.61
C THR A 167 0.32 11.66 -5.49
N ILE A 168 0.36 12.91 -5.94
CA ILE A 168 1.49 13.46 -6.73
C ILE A 168 2.76 13.47 -5.87
N LEU A 169 2.69 13.98 -4.64
CA LEU A 169 3.82 13.99 -3.70
C LEU A 169 4.32 12.57 -3.41
N GLY A 170 3.39 11.63 -3.18
CA GLY A 170 3.71 10.24 -2.92
C GLY A 170 4.29 9.52 -4.13
N ALA A 171 3.91 9.90 -5.35
CA ALA A 171 4.48 9.37 -6.59
C ALA A 171 5.94 9.79 -6.78
N ILE A 172 6.32 10.97 -6.31
CA ILE A 172 7.71 11.47 -6.33
C ILE A 172 8.51 11.10 -5.06
N GLY A 173 7.93 10.27 -4.18
CA GLY A 173 8.59 9.70 -2.99
C GLY A 173 8.28 10.41 -1.67
N ILE A 174 7.58 11.54 -1.67
CA ILE A 174 7.22 12.28 -0.45
C ILE A 174 5.96 11.64 0.15
N ARG A 175 6.12 10.82 1.18
CA ARG A 175 5.02 10.14 1.87
C ARG A 175 5.07 10.41 3.36
N PRO A 176 4.58 11.57 3.83
CA PRO A 176 4.49 11.79 5.26
C PRO A 176 3.53 10.78 5.89
N GLU A 177 3.72 10.49 7.17
CA GLU A 177 2.92 9.47 7.85
C GLU A 177 1.44 9.85 7.87
N LYS A 178 0.58 8.89 7.53
CA LYS A 178 -0.88 8.99 7.69
C LYS A 178 -1.36 7.94 8.68
N ILE A 179 -2.59 8.09 9.16
CA ILE A 179 -3.24 7.27 10.17
C ILE A 179 -4.42 6.56 9.53
N LEU A 180 -4.54 5.26 9.80
CA LEU A 180 -5.70 4.44 9.50
C LEU A 180 -6.26 3.90 10.81
N ARG A 181 -7.52 4.21 11.11
CA ARG A 181 -8.18 3.72 12.33
C ARG A 181 -8.88 2.40 12.05
N VAL A 182 -8.70 1.44 12.93
CA VAL A 182 -9.39 0.15 12.87
C VAL A 182 -10.16 -0.11 14.16
N CYS A 183 -11.26 -0.84 14.03
CA CYS A 183 -12.01 -1.35 15.15
C CYS A 183 -12.21 -2.85 14.96
N THR A 184 -11.47 -3.67 15.71
CA THR A 184 -11.50 -5.13 15.51
C THR A 184 -12.41 -5.76 16.54
N ILE A 185 -13.41 -6.52 16.07
CA ILE A 185 -14.45 -7.12 16.91
C ILE A 185 -14.47 -8.63 16.69
N ILE A 186 -14.41 -9.41 17.76
CA ILE A 186 -14.70 -10.85 17.74
C ILE A 186 -16.15 -11.06 18.14
N LEU A 187 -16.95 -11.64 17.23
CA LEU A 187 -18.35 -11.97 17.51
C LEU A 187 -18.47 -13.26 18.35
N ARG A 188 -19.62 -13.41 19.00
CA ARG A 188 -20.02 -14.65 19.67
C ARG A 188 -21.05 -15.41 18.86
N ASP A 189 -20.93 -16.73 18.87
CA ASP A 189 -21.92 -17.63 18.32
C ASP A 189 -23.25 -17.59 19.12
N GLU A 190 -24.25 -18.30 18.61
CA GLU A 190 -25.58 -18.41 19.21
C GLU A 190 -25.54 -19.08 20.60
N ASN A 191 -24.47 -19.83 20.90
CA ASN A 191 -24.22 -20.47 22.18
C ASN A 191 -23.42 -19.58 23.17
N GLY A 192 -23.02 -18.38 22.72
CA GLY A 192 -22.22 -17.44 23.51
C GLY A 192 -20.72 -17.69 23.49
N ASN A 193 -20.22 -18.63 22.67
CA ASN A 193 -18.79 -18.88 22.51
C ASN A 193 -18.18 -17.85 21.54
N LEU A 194 -16.93 -17.46 21.78
CA LEU A 194 -16.20 -16.62 20.82
C LEU A 194 -15.89 -17.43 19.56
N VAL A 195 -16.08 -16.82 18.39
CA VAL A 195 -15.78 -17.47 17.10
C VAL A 195 -14.28 -17.54 16.78
N SER A 196 -13.46 -16.78 17.52
CA SER A 196 -12.01 -16.81 17.40
C SER A 196 -11.33 -16.41 18.72
N SER A 197 -10.04 -16.69 18.85
CA SER A 197 -9.24 -16.24 20.00
C SER A 197 -8.69 -14.83 19.78
N THR A 198 -8.36 -14.15 20.89
CA THR A 198 -7.71 -12.83 20.86
C THR A 198 -6.34 -12.89 20.18
N GLU A 199 -5.63 -14.00 20.34
CA GLU A 199 -4.31 -14.21 19.76
C GLU A 199 -4.38 -14.29 18.23
N VAL A 200 -5.43 -14.92 17.68
CA VAL A 200 -5.70 -14.94 16.24
C VAL A 200 -5.83 -13.51 15.71
N ALA A 201 -6.74 -12.76 16.30
CA ALA A 201 -7.07 -11.40 15.88
C ALA A 201 -5.85 -10.47 15.94
N LYS A 202 -5.06 -10.55 17.02
CA LYS A 202 -3.85 -9.74 17.20
C LYS A 202 -2.82 -9.97 16.12
N GLN A 203 -2.55 -11.22 15.76
CA GLN A 203 -1.53 -11.51 14.77
C GLN A 203 -1.98 -11.11 13.36
N LEU A 204 -3.26 -11.34 13.01
CA LEU A 204 -3.82 -10.83 11.75
C LEU A 204 -3.72 -9.31 11.67
N LEU A 205 -4.03 -8.62 12.76
CA LEU A 205 -3.95 -7.17 12.83
C LEU A 205 -2.50 -6.68 12.83
N GLN A 206 -1.58 -7.36 13.52
CA GLN A 206 -0.15 -7.00 13.52
C GLN A 206 0.44 -7.06 12.12
N VAL A 207 0.12 -8.12 11.36
CA VAL A 207 0.56 -8.25 9.97
C VAL A 207 0.02 -7.09 9.13
N ALA A 208 -1.23 -6.67 9.33
CA ALA A 208 -1.75 -5.47 8.67
C ALA A 208 -0.99 -4.20 9.11
N CYS A 209 -0.77 -3.98 10.41
CA CYS A 209 0.02 -2.85 10.91
C CYS A 209 1.40 -2.78 10.25
N ASP A 210 2.09 -3.91 10.15
CA ASP A 210 3.44 -4.01 9.59
C ASP A 210 3.44 -3.70 8.10
N ILE A 211 2.52 -4.28 7.31
CA ILE A 211 2.43 -4.06 5.86
C ILE A 211 2.10 -2.60 5.55
N TYR A 212 1.07 -2.04 6.19
CA TYR A 212 0.63 -0.66 5.93
C TYR A 212 1.70 0.35 6.34
N LYS A 213 2.38 0.10 7.45
CA LYS A 213 3.47 0.96 7.91
C LYS A 213 4.68 0.89 6.96
N ARG A 214 5.08 -0.32 6.57
CA ARG A 214 6.24 -0.56 5.70
C ARG A 214 6.02 -0.04 4.28
N ASP A 215 4.89 -0.39 3.66
CA ASP A 215 4.69 -0.20 2.22
C ASP A 215 3.96 1.11 1.88
N CYS A 216 3.12 1.62 2.79
CA CYS A 216 2.30 2.83 2.56
C CYS A 216 2.73 4.04 3.42
N ASN A 217 3.61 3.84 4.40
CA ASN A 217 3.84 4.77 5.52
C ASN A 217 2.51 5.22 6.16
N VAL A 218 1.63 4.24 6.42
CA VAL A 218 0.34 4.44 7.09
C VAL A 218 0.38 3.70 8.43
N ARG A 219 0.19 4.43 9.53
CA ARG A 219 0.08 3.88 10.87
C ARG A 219 -1.35 3.40 11.11
N VAL A 220 -1.49 2.11 11.36
CA VAL A 220 -2.77 1.53 11.82
C VAL A 220 -2.87 1.72 13.32
N ILE A 221 -4.00 2.25 13.81
CA ILE A 221 -4.26 2.53 15.23
C ILE A 221 -5.66 2.06 15.64
N PRO A 222 -5.93 1.79 16.93
CA PRO A 222 -7.26 1.41 17.36
C PRO A 222 -8.18 2.64 17.40
N SER A 223 -9.44 2.46 17.06
CA SER A 223 -10.47 3.52 17.16
C SER A 223 -10.84 3.78 18.62
N LYS A 224 -10.00 4.53 19.34
CA LYS A 224 -10.14 4.81 20.77
C LYS A 224 -9.81 6.25 21.14
N PRO A 225 -10.31 6.76 22.28
CA PRO A 225 -9.92 8.07 22.79
C PRO A 225 -8.44 8.09 23.24
N PHE A 226 -7.86 9.28 23.24
CA PHE A 226 -6.50 9.58 23.76
C PHE A 226 -5.36 8.77 23.12
N GLN A 227 -5.46 8.49 21.82
CA GLN A 227 -4.40 7.81 21.09
C GLN A 227 -3.44 8.85 20.50
N TYR A 228 -2.39 9.18 21.24
CA TYR A 228 -1.34 10.09 20.79
C TYR A 228 -0.14 9.32 20.24
N PHE A 229 0.31 9.72 19.05
CA PHE A 229 1.51 9.17 18.43
C PHE A 229 2.32 10.30 17.80
N SER A 230 3.63 10.06 17.74
CA SER A 230 4.55 10.89 16.96
C SER A 230 4.85 10.20 15.63
N GLY A 231 5.04 10.96 14.55
CA GLY A 231 5.50 10.42 13.26
C GLY A 231 6.89 9.74 13.33
N PHE A 232 7.58 9.84 14.46
CA PHE A 232 8.88 9.23 14.72
C PHE A 232 8.81 7.85 15.39
N SER A 233 7.61 7.43 15.83
CA SER A 233 7.39 6.13 16.46
C SER A 233 7.48 4.99 15.45
N GLU A 234 7.90 3.80 15.88
CA GLU A 234 7.90 2.60 15.03
C GLU A 234 6.48 2.10 14.73
N ALA A 235 6.32 0.99 13.99
CA ALA A 235 5.02 0.36 13.84
C ALA A 235 4.43 0.03 15.22
N GLU A 236 3.12 0.22 15.38
CA GLU A 236 2.46 -0.12 16.64
C GLU A 236 2.49 -1.64 16.86
N THR A 237 2.72 -2.04 18.11
CA THR A 237 2.55 -3.43 18.53
C THR A 237 1.13 -3.61 19.01
N VAL A 238 0.39 -4.51 18.37
CA VAL A 238 -1.02 -4.77 18.68
C VAL A 238 -1.14 -5.46 20.04
N SER A 239 -1.86 -4.80 20.95
CA SER A 239 -2.18 -5.31 22.28
C SER A 239 -3.63 -5.81 22.37
N ASP A 240 -3.94 -6.57 23.43
CA ASP A 240 -5.27 -7.20 23.61
C ASP A 240 -6.40 -6.17 23.65
N ASP A 241 -6.11 -4.95 24.11
CA ASP A 241 -7.11 -3.91 24.21
C ASP A 241 -7.58 -3.41 22.83
N TRP A 242 -6.87 -3.67 21.73
CA TRP A 242 -7.32 -3.32 20.38
C TRP A 242 -8.47 -4.20 19.89
N ILE A 243 -8.69 -5.33 20.57
CA ILE A 243 -9.68 -6.34 20.20
C ILE A 243 -10.89 -6.20 21.13
N ILE A 244 -12.04 -5.93 20.53
CA ILE A 244 -13.32 -5.85 21.23
C ILE A 244 -13.97 -7.21 21.18
N LEU A 245 -14.29 -7.77 22.34
CA LEU A 245 -15.08 -8.99 22.45
C LEU A 245 -16.54 -8.59 22.55
N ASP A 246 -17.36 -9.00 21.59
CA ASP A 246 -18.80 -8.77 21.69
C ASP A 246 -19.34 -9.50 22.92
N SER A 247 -20.10 -8.81 23.76
CA SER A 247 -20.74 -9.41 24.92
C SER A 247 -22.03 -10.16 24.55
N ASN A 248 -22.60 -9.87 23.38
CA ASN A 248 -23.86 -10.44 22.93
C ASN A 248 -23.63 -11.53 21.89
N SER A 249 -24.43 -12.60 21.96
CA SER A 249 -24.52 -13.58 20.88
C SER A 249 -25.01 -12.92 19.59
N SER A 250 -24.52 -13.45 18.48
CA SER A 250 -24.90 -13.03 17.13
C SER A 250 -25.63 -14.17 16.44
N ASP A 251 -26.57 -13.83 15.57
CA ASP A 251 -27.31 -14.79 14.78
C ASP A 251 -26.47 -15.26 13.57
N SER A 252 -26.85 -16.39 12.98
CA SER A 252 -26.17 -16.96 11.82
C SER A 252 -26.12 -16.00 10.60
N ASP A 253 -27.02 -15.02 10.53
CA ASP A 253 -27.12 -14.05 9.44
C ASP A 253 -25.90 -13.13 9.30
N ILE A 254 -25.20 -12.86 10.41
CA ILE A 254 -23.95 -12.09 10.46
C ILE A 254 -22.74 -12.94 10.82
N LEU A 255 -22.94 -14.19 11.22
CA LEU A 255 -21.85 -15.13 11.50
C LEU A 255 -21.44 -15.94 10.27
N ASP A 256 -22.37 -16.21 9.35
CA ASP A 256 -22.18 -17.03 8.15
C ASP A 256 -22.48 -16.21 6.88
N VAL A 257 -21.61 -15.25 6.58
CA VAL A 257 -21.85 -14.25 5.53
C VAL A 257 -21.30 -14.72 4.19
N ARG A 258 -22.09 -14.61 3.13
CA ARG A 258 -21.63 -14.82 1.75
C ARG A 258 -21.11 -13.52 1.14
N CYS A 259 -20.05 -13.63 0.35
CA CYS A 259 -19.52 -12.52 -0.45
C CYS A 259 -20.32 -12.25 -1.73
N ASP A 260 -21.62 -11.96 -1.62
CA ASP A 260 -22.47 -11.62 -2.78
C ASP A 260 -22.76 -10.11 -2.87
N SER A 261 -22.42 -9.44 -3.96
CA SER A 261 -22.37 -7.96 -3.98
C SER A 261 -23.71 -7.22 -3.83
N PHE A 262 -24.87 -7.89 -3.99
CA PHE A 262 -26.18 -7.22 -3.97
C PHE A 262 -27.01 -7.52 -2.72
N ASN A 263 -27.14 -8.80 -2.32
CA ASN A 263 -27.92 -9.15 -1.13
C ASN A 263 -27.16 -8.81 0.16
N SER A 264 -25.84 -9.04 0.18
CA SER A 264 -25.01 -8.61 1.30
C SER A 264 -25.01 -7.09 1.43
N ALA A 265 -25.03 -6.32 0.33
CA ALA A 265 -24.92 -4.86 0.35
C ALA A 265 -26.17 -4.11 0.81
N PHE A 266 -27.37 -4.63 0.59
CA PHE A 266 -28.64 -3.92 0.90
C PHE A 266 -29.58 -4.71 1.82
N GLY A 267 -29.16 -5.90 2.27
CA GLY A 267 -29.94 -6.79 3.12
C GLY A 267 -29.79 -6.53 4.62
N THR A 268 -30.41 -7.41 5.40
CA THR A 268 -30.37 -7.40 6.88
C THR A 268 -28.98 -7.56 7.48
N PRO A 269 -28.03 -8.34 6.90
CA PRO A 269 -26.69 -8.45 7.47
C PRO A 269 -25.96 -7.11 7.51
N THR A 270 -26.07 -6.29 6.46
CA THR A 270 -25.45 -4.96 6.44
C THR A 270 -26.01 -4.04 7.52
N SER A 271 -27.34 -4.01 7.72
CA SER A 271 -27.92 -3.22 8.82
C SER A 271 -27.43 -3.69 10.19
N SER A 272 -27.29 -5.00 10.39
CA SER A 272 -26.81 -5.59 11.64
C SER A 272 -25.34 -5.28 11.90
N PHE A 273 -24.47 -5.37 10.88
CA PHE A 273 -23.07 -4.95 10.99
C PHE A 273 -22.92 -3.45 11.22
N GLN A 274 -23.76 -2.65 10.57
CA GLN A 274 -23.78 -1.20 10.80
C GLN A 274 -24.16 -0.90 12.25
N LEU A 275 -25.23 -1.51 12.77
CA LEU A 275 -25.64 -1.35 14.16
C LEU A 275 -24.56 -1.79 15.14
N LYS A 276 -23.94 -2.97 14.92
CA LYS A 276 -22.82 -3.44 15.76
C LYS A 276 -21.62 -2.50 15.69
N SER A 277 -21.29 -1.94 14.52
CA SER A 277 -20.24 -0.93 14.38
C SER A 277 -20.55 0.31 15.21
N SER A 278 -21.79 0.80 15.19
CA SER A 278 -22.21 1.97 15.96
C SER A 278 -22.16 1.74 17.47
N ILE A 279 -22.50 0.53 17.93
CA ILE A 279 -22.53 0.18 19.36
C ILE A 279 -21.13 -0.12 19.88
N LEU A 280 -20.38 -1.01 19.21
CA LEU A 280 -19.10 -1.53 19.68
C LEU A 280 -17.93 -0.60 19.31
N CYS A 281 -18.03 0.09 18.17
CA CYS A 281 -17.05 1.10 17.71
C CYS A 281 -17.63 2.51 17.86
N PHE A 282 -18.24 2.80 19.01
CA PHE A 282 -18.88 4.10 19.29
C PHE A 282 -17.91 5.27 19.07
N PHE A 283 -16.68 5.14 19.57
CA PHE A 283 -15.66 6.16 19.36
C PHE A 283 -15.24 6.16 17.88
N GLY A 284 -15.62 7.23 17.17
CA GLY A 284 -15.42 7.37 15.73
C GLY A 284 -16.71 7.34 14.89
N SER A 285 -17.90 7.20 15.50
CA SER A 285 -19.19 7.34 14.79
C SER A 285 -19.27 8.62 13.97
N TRP A 286 -18.84 9.75 14.53
CA TRP A 286 -18.86 11.02 13.80
C TRP A 286 -17.92 11.02 12.58
N ARG A 287 -16.78 10.33 12.65
CA ARG A 287 -15.84 10.19 11.52
C ARG A 287 -16.45 9.33 10.41
N ARG A 288 -17.21 8.27 10.75
CA ARG A 288 -17.94 7.47 9.76
C ARG A 288 -19.04 8.27 9.04
N ILE A 289 -19.63 9.26 9.70
CA ILE A 289 -20.64 10.14 9.07
C ILE A 289 -19.98 11.17 8.16
N LEU A 290 -18.92 11.84 8.64
CA LEU A 290 -18.20 12.81 7.80
C LEU A 290 -17.42 12.13 6.67
N GLY A 291 -17.08 10.86 6.83
CA GLY A 291 -16.26 10.09 5.90
C GLY A 291 -14.75 10.34 6.01
N TYR A 292 -14.31 11.43 6.66
CA TYR A 292 -12.89 11.75 6.81
C TYR A 292 -12.26 11.06 8.04
N GLY A 293 -11.34 10.13 7.78
CA GLY A 293 -10.69 9.31 8.81
C GLY A 293 -11.65 8.32 9.44
N ALA A 294 -12.68 7.91 8.71
CA ALA A 294 -13.64 6.90 9.16
C ALA A 294 -12.90 5.61 9.54
N PRO A 295 -13.10 5.04 10.74
CA PRO A 295 -12.49 3.76 11.09
C PRO A 295 -13.02 2.64 10.21
N VAL A 296 -12.17 1.68 9.87
CA VAL A 296 -12.58 0.42 9.24
C VAL A 296 -12.89 -0.59 10.34
N THR A 297 -14.14 -1.03 10.43
CA THR A 297 -14.56 -2.05 11.40
C THR A 297 -14.26 -3.45 10.86
N CYS A 298 -13.44 -4.23 11.56
CA CYS A 298 -13.08 -5.59 11.18
C CYS A 298 -13.83 -6.58 12.07
N PHE A 299 -14.85 -7.24 11.52
CA PHE A 299 -15.61 -8.27 12.21
C PHE A 299 -14.99 -9.65 11.98
N ILE A 300 -14.60 -10.32 13.06
CA ILE A 300 -14.19 -11.71 13.02
C ILE A 300 -15.44 -12.56 13.28
N ILE A 301 -15.82 -13.33 12.26
CA ILE A 301 -17.09 -14.08 12.18
C ILE A 301 -16.84 -15.58 12.07
N ARG A 302 -17.89 -16.40 12.11
CA ARG A 302 -17.73 -17.87 12.14
C ARG A 302 -17.25 -18.44 10.81
N ASN A 303 -17.91 -18.08 9.71
CA ASN A 303 -17.71 -18.71 8.43
C ASN A 303 -17.99 -17.73 7.28
N ILE A 304 -17.21 -17.83 6.21
CA ILE A 304 -17.44 -17.13 4.94
C ILE A 304 -17.39 -18.18 3.84
N PRO A 305 -18.54 -18.64 3.31
CA PRO A 305 -18.52 -19.65 2.26
C PRO A 305 -17.69 -19.18 1.06
N ASP A 306 -16.76 -20.03 0.62
CA ASP A 306 -15.90 -19.84 -0.56
C ASP A 306 -14.84 -18.73 -0.44
N ALA A 307 -14.68 -18.10 0.73
CA ALA A 307 -13.63 -17.11 0.99
C ALA A 307 -13.15 -17.17 2.45
N ILE A 308 -12.14 -16.38 2.80
CA ILE A 308 -11.60 -16.27 4.16
C ILE A 308 -11.77 -14.87 4.75
N GLY A 309 -12.23 -13.94 3.92
CA GLY A 309 -12.49 -12.55 4.22
C GLY A 309 -13.48 -12.00 3.20
N CYS A 310 -14.15 -10.92 3.56
CA CYS A 310 -15.09 -10.24 2.71
C CYS A 310 -15.19 -8.75 3.00
N HIS A 311 -15.20 -7.94 1.95
CA HIS A 311 -15.52 -6.52 2.00
C HIS A 311 -16.59 -6.19 0.96
N ILE A 312 -17.55 -5.36 1.35
CA ILE A 312 -18.57 -4.83 0.46
C ILE A 312 -18.18 -3.41 0.08
N ALA A 313 -18.11 -3.13 -1.22
CA ALA A 313 -17.75 -1.81 -1.73
C ALA A 313 -18.57 -0.68 -1.07
N PHE A 314 -17.88 0.41 -0.73
CA PHE A 314 -18.45 1.59 -0.07
C PHE A 314 -19.06 1.34 1.33
N THR A 315 -18.73 0.22 1.98
CA THR A 315 -18.97 0.04 3.41
C THR A 315 -17.69 0.32 4.21
N ASP A 316 -17.86 0.74 5.47
CA ASP A 316 -16.75 1.03 6.39
C ASP A 316 -16.37 -0.19 7.24
N TYR A 317 -16.75 -1.39 6.82
CA TYR A 317 -16.48 -2.62 7.55
C TYR A 317 -16.03 -3.75 6.63
N ALA A 318 -15.29 -4.68 7.21
CA ALA A 318 -14.82 -5.92 6.61
C ALA A 318 -15.18 -7.09 7.53
N THR A 319 -15.37 -8.26 6.95
CA THR A 319 -15.57 -9.51 7.68
C THR A 319 -14.41 -10.46 7.42
N ILE A 320 -13.99 -11.18 8.45
CA ILE A 320 -12.84 -12.07 8.45
C ILE A 320 -13.28 -13.38 9.11
N GLU A 321 -12.94 -14.51 8.50
CA GLU A 321 -13.24 -15.81 9.09
C GLU A 321 -12.44 -16.04 10.39
N GLY A 322 -13.08 -16.52 11.44
CA GLY A 322 -12.46 -16.70 12.76
C GLY A 322 -11.83 -18.07 12.98
N SER A 323 -12.11 -19.03 12.09
CA SER A 323 -11.77 -20.46 12.20
C SER A 323 -10.27 -20.78 12.01
N PHE A 324 -9.41 -19.77 11.88
CA PHE A 324 -8.00 -19.96 11.60
C PHE A 324 -7.28 -20.75 12.72
N ILE A 325 -6.40 -21.69 12.33
CA ILE A 325 -5.51 -22.45 13.24
C ILE A 325 -4.03 -22.18 12.89
N PHE A 326 -3.20 -21.81 13.87
CA PHE A 326 -1.78 -21.49 13.65
C PHE A 326 -0.89 -22.73 13.44
N PRO A 327 0.17 -22.65 12.61
CA PRO A 327 0.60 -21.51 11.78
C PRO A 327 -0.34 -21.29 10.57
N TYR A 328 -0.67 -20.02 10.28
CA TYR A 328 -1.75 -19.71 9.35
C TYR A 328 -1.43 -19.88 7.88
N SER A 329 -2.45 -20.35 7.16
CA SER A 329 -2.44 -20.41 5.71
C SER A 329 -2.58 -19.04 5.07
N SER A 330 -3.10 -17.99 5.74
CA SER A 330 -3.28 -16.64 5.16
C SER A 330 -3.25 -15.52 6.22
N PRO A 331 -2.09 -15.22 6.83
CA PRO A 331 -1.98 -14.21 7.89
C PRO A 331 -2.28 -12.77 7.40
N ARG A 332 -2.38 -12.55 6.08
CA ARG A 332 -2.64 -11.24 5.47
C ARG A 332 -4.12 -10.87 5.33
N THR A 333 -5.05 -11.79 5.64
CA THR A 333 -6.46 -11.63 5.29
C THR A 333 -7.08 -10.35 5.84
N LEU A 334 -6.84 -10.01 7.11
CA LEU A 334 -7.35 -8.75 7.67
C LEU A 334 -6.82 -7.54 6.90
N GLY A 335 -5.52 -7.49 6.63
CA GLY A 335 -4.92 -6.42 5.83
C GLY A 335 -5.48 -6.36 4.40
N HIS A 336 -5.77 -7.51 3.79
CA HIS A 336 -6.40 -7.60 2.48
C HIS A 336 -7.80 -6.97 2.45
N GLU A 337 -8.66 -7.32 3.41
CA GLU A 337 -10.03 -6.78 3.48
C GLU A 337 -10.05 -5.28 3.85
N VAL A 338 -9.14 -4.84 4.71
CA VAL A 338 -8.92 -3.41 4.97
C VAL A 338 -8.41 -2.71 3.69
N GLY A 339 -7.67 -3.42 2.84
CA GLY A 339 -7.24 -2.96 1.53
C GLY A 339 -8.42 -2.66 0.62
N HIS A 340 -9.43 -3.54 0.59
CA HIS A 340 -10.68 -3.32 -0.13
C HIS A 340 -11.47 -2.11 0.39
N ALA A 341 -11.56 -1.93 1.72
CA ALA A 341 -12.13 -0.71 2.31
C ALA A 341 -11.36 0.55 1.86
N CYS A 342 -10.06 0.41 1.60
CA CYS A 342 -9.21 1.46 1.04
C CYS A 342 -9.20 1.51 -0.50
N MET A 343 -10.26 1.00 -1.15
CA MET A 343 -10.48 1.03 -2.61
C MET A 343 -9.50 0.17 -3.43
N LEU A 344 -8.77 -0.76 -2.82
CA LEU A 344 -7.93 -1.66 -3.59
C LEU A 344 -8.76 -2.76 -4.25
N PRO A 345 -8.66 -2.97 -5.56
CA PRO A 345 -9.21 -4.15 -6.19
C PRO A 345 -8.30 -5.36 -5.96
N HIS A 346 -8.85 -6.54 -6.20
CA HIS A 346 -8.05 -7.74 -6.38
C HIS A 346 -7.02 -7.56 -7.50
N SER A 347 -5.87 -8.21 -7.32
CA SER A 347 -4.85 -8.38 -8.36
C SER A 347 -4.69 -9.86 -8.65
N CYS A 348 -4.31 -10.19 -9.89
CA CYS A 348 -4.00 -11.57 -10.24
C CYS A 348 -2.68 -12.02 -9.63
N VAL A 349 -2.60 -13.28 -9.18
CA VAL A 349 -1.36 -13.86 -8.63
C VAL A 349 -0.17 -13.81 -9.60
N ASN A 350 -0.44 -13.89 -10.90
CA ASN A 350 0.60 -13.88 -11.93
C ASN A 350 1.25 -12.51 -12.13
N ASN A 351 0.61 -11.45 -11.65
CA ASN A 351 1.17 -10.10 -11.75
C ASN A 351 2.26 -9.90 -10.69
N ASP A 352 2.02 -10.40 -9.48
CA ASP A 352 2.93 -10.36 -8.35
C ASP A 352 2.37 -11.26 -7.25
N ASN A 353 3.00 -12.40 -6.99
CA ASN A 353 2.52 -13.36 -5.98
C ASN A 353 2.64 -12.81 -4.56
N SER A 354 3.58 -11.88 -4.32
CA SER A 354 3.74 -11.20 -3.04
C SER A 354 2.70 -10.11 -2.82
N ASN A 355 1.94 -9.72 -3.84
CA ASN A 355 0.94 -8.67 -3.69
C ASN A 355 -0.10 -9.05 -2.63
N MET A 356 -0.35 -8.14 -1.69
CA MET A 356 -1.33 -8.33 -0.62
C MET A 356 -2.72 -8.59 -1.22
N MET A 357 -3.04 -7.95 -2.35
CA MET A 357 -4.31 -8.09 -3.06
C MET A 357 -4.31 -9.24 -4.07
N ALA A 358 -3.26 -10.08 -4.14
CA ALA A 358 -3.23 -11.22 -5.05
C ALA A 358 -4.31 -12.25 -4.66
N THR A 359 -5.23 -12.56 -5.56
CA THR A 359 -6.16 -13.69 -5.36
C THR A 359 -5.53 -14.99 -5.81
N GLN A 360 -6.17 -16.13 -5.54
CA GLN A 360 -5.76 -17.39 -6.17
C GLN A 360 -6.11 -17.43 -7.67
N ASP A 361 -6.98 -16.51 -8.13
CA ASP A 361 -7.42 -16.47 -9.51
C ASP A 361 -6.29 -16.03 -10.43
N GLN A 362 -6.11 -16.82 -11.47
CA GLN A 362 -5.03 -16.64 -12.41
C GLN A 362 -5.51 -15.78 -13.58
N CYS A 363 -4.78 -14.70 -13.87
CA CYS A 363 -4.94 -13.98 -15.14
C CYS A 363 -4.51 -14.84 -16.35
N ASN A 364 -3.71 -15.89 -16.12
CA ASN A 364 -3.25 -16.83 -17.13
C ASN A 364 -3.78 -18.23 -16.75
N PRO A 365 -4.59 -18.88 -17.60
CA PRO A 365 -5.19 -20.20 -17.30
C PRO A 365 -4.18 -21.34 -17.10
N PHE A 366 -2.89 -21.12 -17.35
CA PHE A 366 -1.81 -22.09 -17.17
C PHE A 366 -0.94 -21.85 -15.94
N SER A 367 -1.25 -20.84 -15.12
CA SER A 367 -0.46 -20.63 -13.91
C SER A 367 -0.72 -21.76 -12.91
N THR A 368 0.20 -21.97 -11.99
CA THR A 368 0.07 -22.91 -10.87
C THR A 368 0.59 -22.31 -9.58
N ILE A 369 0.92 -21.00 -9.60
CA ILE A 369 1.63 -20.33 -8.53
C ILE A 369 0.60 -19.77 -7.54
N PRO A 370 0.59 -20.21 -6.27
CA PRO A 370 -0.23 -19.60 -5.24
C PRO A 370 0.37 -18.26 -4.77
N PRO A 371 -0.44 -17.34 -4.23
CA PRO A 371 0.08 -16.11 -3.64
C PRO A 371 1.02 -16.40 -2.46
N ASP A 372 2.05 -15.57 -2.28
CA ASP A 372 2.86 -15.56 -1.07
C ASP A 372 2.07 -14.93 0.07
N ARG A 373 1.74 -15.78 1.04
CA ARG A 373 0.93 -15.41 2.19
C ARG A 373 1.79 -15.14 3.42
N VAL A 374 3.09 -15.41 3.38
CA VAL A 374 4.00 -15.24 4.52
C VAL A 374 4.58 -13.84 4.55
N ASN A 375 4.97 -13.28 3.40
CA ASN A 375 5.53 -11.94 3.30
C ASN A 375 4.81 -11.09 2.23
N PRO A 376 3.50 -10.81 2.41
CA PRO A 376 2.75 -9.99 1.49
C PRO A 376 3.30 -8.56 1.41
N ARG A 377 3.10 -7.89 0.28
CA ARG A 377 3.54 -6.52 -0.02
C ARG A 377 2.46 -5.71 -0.72
N ILE A 378 2.48 -4.41 -0.54
CA ILE A 378 1.64 -3.46 -1.28
C ILE A 378 2.53 -2.72 -2.27
N ASN A 379 2.16 -2.73 -3.55
CA ASN A 379 2.94 -2.02 -4.56
C ASN A 379 2.73 -0.50 -4.48
N ASN A 380 3.55 0.24 -5.22
CA ASN A 380 3.58 1.70 -5.15
C ASN A 380 2.23 2.35 -5.50
N ILE A 381 1.53 1.85 -6.52
CA ILE A 381 0.26 2.41 -6.97
C ILE A 381 -0.84 2.11 -5.95
N GLN A 382 -0.87 0.90 -5.42
CA GLN A 382 -1.79 0.51 -4.35
C GLN A 382 -1.54 1.32 -3.08
N ALA A 383 -0.28 1.58 -2.72
CA ALA A 383 0.05 2.42 -1.59
C ALA A 383 -0.50 3.85 -1.75
N LEU A 384 -0.40 4.43 -2.94
CA LEU A 384 -1.01 5.74 -3.24
C LEU A 384 -2.53 5.71 -3.17
N ALA A 385 -3.16 4.65 -3.68
CA ALA A 385 -4.61 4.47 -3.61
C ALA A 385 -5.10 4.36 -2.16
N ILE A 386 -4.42 3.57 -1.33
CA ILE A 386 -4.70 3.48 0.12
C ILE A 386 -4.60 4.86 0.76
N ARG A 387 -3.51 5.60 0.51
CA ARG A 387 -3.29 6.93 1.08
C ARG A 387 -4.33 7.96 0.64
N ALA A 388 -4.96 7.76 -0.52
CA ALA A 388 -6.03 8.61 -1.02
C ALA A 388 -7.42 8.20 -0.50
N SER A 389 -7.52 7.08 0.21
CA SER A 389 -8.78 6.63 0.81
C SER A 389 -9.26 7.59 1.88
N LYS A 390 -10.58 7.73 1.98
CA LYS A 390 -11.26 8.49 3.05
C LYS A 390 -10.90 7.99 4.46
N HIS A 391 -10.49 6.73 4.59
CA HIS A 391 -10.11 6.10 5.86
C HIS A 391 -8.70 6.51 6.35
N VAL A 392 -7.87 7.06 5.45
CA VAL A 392 -6.44 7.29 5.71
C VAL A 392 -6.15 8.79 5.72
N THR A 393 -5.94 9.34 6.92
CA THR A 393 -5.85 10.80 7.15
C THR A 393 -4.58 11.20 7.86
N TYR A 394 -4.28 12.50 7.91
CA TYR A 394 -3.12 12.99 8.68
C TYR A 394 -3.39 13.09 10.18
N PHE A 395 -4.66 13.05 10.59
CA PHE A 395 -5.14 13.26 11.94
C PHE A 395 -6.45 12.53 12.22
#